data_AF-D2ZTJ1-F1
#
_entry.id   AF-D2ZTJ1-F1
#
_cell.length_a   1.000
_cell.length_b   1.000
_cell.length_c   1.000
_cell.angle_alpha   90.00
_cell.angle_beta   90.00
_cell.angle_gamma   90.00
#
_symmetry.space_group_name_H-M   'P 1'
#
loop_
_entity.id
_entity.type
_entity.pdbx_description
1 polymer ?
#
loop_
_entity_poly.entity_id
_entity_poly.type
_entity_poly.pdbx_seq_one_letter_code
_entity_poly.pdbx_strand_id
1 'polypeptide(L)'
;MKQQGFTITELMIVVAILGILAAIALPLFGNYTAKAQATEGHEILAGLKSPLVEAISTEGINACDTTKPWFTSSVHTGNFVNDVALEKTETQCLLTVTFKSGGVNDKITNKKINIRYTVGTGVWECGTDVDKELRTASCQGDLLSL
;
A
#
# COMPACT_ATOMS: atom_id res chain seq x y z
N MET A 1 24.84 -5.36 -52.39
CA MET A 1 24.54 -4.31 -51.41
C MET A 1 25.46 -4.52 -50.22
N LYS A 2 26.39 -3.60 -49.92
CA LYS A 2 27.30 -3.74 -48.77
C LYS A 2 26.50 -3.48 -47.50
N GLN A 3 26.26 -4.53 -46.71
CA GLN A 3 25.77 -4.38 -45.34
C GLN A 3 26.83 -3.61 -44.53
N GLN A 4 26.53 -2.37 -44.17
CA GLN A 4 27.28 -1.65 -43.14
C GLN A 4 26.92 -2.29 -41.79
N GLY A 5 27.75 -3.23 -41.36
CA GLY A 5 27.64 -3.80 -40.01
C GLY A 5 28.07 -2.77 -38.96
N PHE A 6 27.43 -2.81 -37.81
CA PHE A 6 27.78 -2.02 -36.62
C PHE A 6 29.22 -2.35 -36.20
N THR A 7 30.06 -1.35 -35.90
CA THR A 7 31.43 -1.63 -35.47
C THR A 7 31.47 -2.16 -34.04
N ILE A 8 32.41 -3.05 -33.73
CA ILE A 8 32.59 -3.57 -32.36
C ILE A 8 32.90 -2.42 -31.39
N THR A 9 33.62 -1.39 -31.85
CA THR A 9 33.92 -0.19 -31.06
C THR A 9 32.69 0.64 -30.74
N GLU A 10 31.75 0.79 -31.69
CA GLU A 10 30.46 1.44 -31.40
C GLU A 10 29.65 0.61 -30.40
N LEU A 11 29.62 -0.72 -30.56
CA LEU A 11 28.88 -1.58 -29.65
C LEU A 11 29.42 -1.49 -28.21
N MET A 12 30.75 -1.47 -28.04
CA MET A 12 31.36 -1.36 -26.70
C MET A 12 31.04 -0.02 -26.01
N ILE A 13 31.05 1.09 -26.74
CA ILE A 13 30.68 2.40 -26.19
C ILE A 13 29.20 2.43 -25.81
N VAL A 14 28.33 1.87 -26.65
CA VAL A 14 26.89 1.79 -26.37
C VAL A 14 26.63 0.97 -25.09
N VAL A 15 27.29 -0.18 -24.94
CA VAL A 15 27.15 -1.01 -23.73
C VAL A 15 27.66 -0.27 -22.49
N ALA A 16 28.77 0.48 -22.60
CA ALA A 16 29.29 1.27 -21.49
C ALA A 16 28.30 2.37 -21.03
N ILE A 17 27.68 3.08 -21.97
CA ILE A 17 26.68 4.12 -21.65
C ILE A 17 25.42 3.48 -21.07
N LEU A 18 24.93 2.38 -21.64
CA LEU A 18 23.77 1.64 -21.12
C LEU A 18 24.02 1.12 -19.70
N GLY A 19 25.24 0.69 -19.38
CA GLY A 19 25.62 0.28 -18.02
C GLY A 19 25.47 1.39 -16.98
N ILE A 20 25.90 2.61 -17.30
CA ILE A 20 25.77 3.78 -16.40
C ILE A 20 24.30 4.15 -16.22
N LEU A 21 23.52 4.19 -17.31
CA LEU A 21 22.09 4.50 -17.25
C LEU A 21 21.32 3.45 -16.43
N ALA A 22 21.65 2.17 -16.58
CA ALA A 22 21.02 1.08 -15.84
C ALA A 22 21.28 1.18 -14.33
N ALA A 23 22.49 1.57 -13.92
CA ALA A 23 22.84 1.72 -12.50
C ALA A 23 21.97 2.75 -11.77
N ILE A 24 21.54 3.82 -12.45
CA ILE A 24 20.67 4.86 -11.89
C ILE A 24 19.19 4.47 -12.02
N ALA A 25 18.80 3.87 -13.15
CA ALA A 25 17.42 3.58 -13.44
C ALA A 25 16.83 2.44 -12.59
N LEU A 26 17.60 1.37 -12.36
CA LEU A 26 17.15 0.19 -11.60
C LEU A 26 16.66 0.50 -10.17
N PRO A 27 17.41 1.22 -9.30
CA PRO A 27 16.92 1.53 -7.95
C PRO A 27 15.67 2.40 -7.96
N LEU A 28 15.54 3.29 -8.96
CA LEU A 28 14.40 4.17 -9.11
C LEU A 28 13.13 3.39 -9.49
N PHE A 29 13.21 2.43 -10.42
CA PHE A 29 12.08 1.56 -10.78
C PHE A 29 11.59 0.72 -9.59
N GLY A 30 12.49 0.28 -8.72
CA GLY A 30 12.13 -0.39 -7.47
C GLY A 30 11.23 0.46 -6.58
N ASN A 31 11.52 1.75 -6.41
CA ASN A 31 10.70 2.64 -5.59
C ASN A 31 9.31 2.90 -6.22
N TYR A 32 9.24 3.05 -7.54
CA TYR A 32 7.96 3.28 -8.21
C TYR A 32 7.02 2.07 -8.08
N THR A 33 7.55 0.86 -8.28
CA THR A 33 6.76 -0.37 -8.12
C THR A 33 6.32 -0.56 -6.67
N ALA A 34 7.21 -0.33 -5.70
CA ALA A 34 6.87 -0.40 -4.28
C ALA A 34 5.75 0.58 -3.89
N LYS A 35 5.81 1.83 -4.39
CA LYS A 35 4.78 2.84 -4.14
C LYS A 35 3.44 2.49 -4.78
N ALA A 36 3.46 1.95 -6.00
CA ALA A 36 2.24 1.48 -6.67
C ALA A 36 1.58 0.33 -5.88
N GLN A 37 2.38 -0.62 -5.40
CA GLN A 37 1.91 -1.72 -4.56
C GLN A 37 1.39 -1.22 -3.19
N ALA A 38 2.06 -0.24 -2.57
CA ALA A 38 1.58 0.38 -1.33
C ALA A 38 0.23 1.11 -1.52
N THR A 39 0.01 1.68 -2.71
CA THR A 39 -1.24 2.35 -3.06
C THR A 39 -2.41 1.37 -3.12
N GLU A 40 -2.22 0.15 -3.64
CA GLU A 40 -3.27 -0.89 -3.62
C GLU A 40 -3.76 -1.15 -2.19
N GLY A 41 -2.84 -1.28 -1.22
CA GLY A 41 -3.22 -1.46 0.18
C GLY A 41 -4.00 -0.28 0.76
N HIS A 42 -3.63 0.94 0.40
CA HIS A 42 -4.37 2.13 0.79
C HIS A 42 -5.77 2.18 0.17
N GLU A 43 -5.93 1.81 -1.10
CA GLU A 43 -7.23 1.81 -1.79
C GLU A 43 -8.19 0.77 -1.21
N ILE A 44 -7.70 -0.42 -0.84
CA ILE A 44 -8.51 -1.41 -0.14
C ILE A 44 -9.07 -0.80 1.17
N LEU A 45 -8.22 -0.17 1.97
CA LEU A 45 -8.66 0.51 3.20
C LEU A 45 -9.62 1.68 2.92
N ALA A 46 -9.38 2.46 1.86
CA ALA A 46 -10.24 3.56 1.47
C ALA A 46 -11.66 3.08 1.09
N GLY A 47 -11.76 1.92 0.42
CA GLY A 47 -13.03 1.28 0.09
C GLY A 47 -13.86 0.86 1.30
N LEU A 48 -13.21 0.60 2.45
CA LEU A 48 -13.88 0.22 3.70
C LEU A 48 -14.41 1.41 4.50
N LYS A 49 -13.99 2.64 4.19
CA LYS A 49 -14.38 3.83 4.96
C LYS A 49 -15.88 4.12 4.91
N SER A 50 -16.44 4.18 3.71
CA SER A 50 -17.87 4.46 3.50
C SER A 50 -18.78 3.44 4.16
N PRO A 51 -18.62 2.11 3.92
CA PRO A 51 -19.50 1.12 4.53
C PRO A 51 -19.34 1.04 6.06
N LEU A 52 -18.13 1.28 6.59
CA LEU A 52 -17.94 1.38 8.04
C LEU A 52 -18.72 2.56 8.63
N VAL A 53 -18.63 3.75 8.02
CA VAL A 53 -19.32 4.95 8.54
C VAL A 53 -20.83 4.78 8.49
N GLU A 54 -21.37 4.15 7.45
CA GLU A 54 -22.79 3.81 7.35
C GLU A 54 -23.22 2.86 8.48
N ALA A 55 -22.44 1.80 8.72
CA ALA A 55 -22.73 0.85 9.80
C ALA A 55 -22.63 1.51 11.18
N ILE A 56 -21.62 2.35 11.40
CA ILE A 56 -21.46 3.12 12.64
C ILE A 56 -22.62 4.09 12.86
N SER A 57 -23.19 4.67 11.80
CA SER A 57 -24.37 5.53 11.92
C SER A 57 -25.60 4.79 12.44
N THR A 58 -25.65 3.46 12.32
CA THR A 58 -26.78 2.63 12.77
C THR A 58 -26.52 2.01 14.14
N GLU A 59 -25.31 1.48 14.37
CA GLU A 59 -24.99 0.66 15.55
C GLU A 59 -23.93 1.29 16.47
N GLY A 60 -23.43 2.48 16.14
CA GLY A 60 -22.32 3.13 16.83
C GLY A 60 -21.03 2.33 16.68
N ILE A 61 -20.18 2.35 17.71
CA ILE A 61 -18.89 1.63 17.69
C ILE A 61 -19.03 0.11 17.53
N ASN A 62 -20.20 -0.46 17.86
CA ASN A 62 -20.46 -1.90 17.72
C ASN A 62 -20.49 -2.36 16.25
N ALA A 63 -20.59 -1.43 15.30
CA ALA A 63 -20.41 -1.72 13.89
C ALA A 63 -18.96 -2.12 13.54
N CYS A 64 -17.97 -1.69 14.33
CA CYS A 64 -16.58 -2.10 14.14
C CYS A 64 -16.39 -3.55 14.60
N ASP A 65 -16.81 -4.51 13.79
CA ASP A 65 -16.73 -5.93 14.13
C ASP A 65 -16.61 -6.77 12.87
N THR A 66 -15.74 -7.78 12.90
CA THR A 66 -15.44 -8.63 11.73
C THR A 66 -16.61 -9.50 11.28
N THR A 67 -17.63 -9.67 12.13
CA THR A 67 -18.82 -10.45 11.81
C THR A 67 -19.88 -9.68 11.02
N LYS A 68 -19.71 -8.35 10.89
CA LYS A 68 -20.74 -7.48 10.29
C LYS A 68 -20.78 -7.60 8.77
N PRO A 69 -21.97 -7.51 8.14
CA PRO A 69 -22.12 -7.67 6.68
C PRO A 69 -21.23 -6.74 5.86
N TRP A 70 -21.05 -5.50 6.32
CA TRP A 70 -20.23 -4.50 5.66
C TRP A 70 -18.75 -4.93 5.58
N PHE A 71 -18.27 -5.68 6.58
CA PHE A 71 -16.91 -6.22 6.62
C PHE A 71 -16.85 -7.57 5.93
N THR A 72 -17.76 -8.51 6.21
CA THR A 72 -17.69 -9.85 5.59
C THR A 72 -17.91 -9.85 4.08
N SER A 73 -18.62 -8.86 3.54
CA SER A 73 -18.85 -8.71 2.10
C SER A 73 -17.80 -7.84 1.39
N SER A 74 -16.88 -7.22 2.13
CA SER A 74 -15.85 -6.37 1.54
C SER A 74 -14.63 -7.16 1.08
N VAL A 75 -13.85 -6.53 0.21
CA VAL A 75 -12.60 -7.10 -0.30
C VAL A 75 -11.49 -6.92 0.74
N HIS A 76 -10.92 -8.02 1.21
CA HIS A 76 -9.81 -8.03 2.20
C HIS A 76 -8.46 -8.41 1.61
N THR A 77 -8.44 -8.83 0.34
CA THR A 77 -7.25 -9.35 -0.32
C THR A 77 -7.04 -8.68 -1.66
N GLY A 78 -5.79 -8.60 -2.08
CA GLY A 78 -5.40 -8.00 -3.35
C GLY A 78 -4.23 -8.76 -3.98
N ASN A 79 -3.65 -8.17 -5.03
CA ASN A 79 -2.46 -8.73 -5.66
C ASN A 79 -1.26 -8.66 -4.71
N PHE A 80 -1.14 -7.58 -3.93
CA PHE A 80 -0.03 -7.33 -3.01
C PHE A 80 -0.45 -7.34 -1.53
N VAL A 81 -1.76 -7.35 -1.25
CA VAL A 81 -2.33 -7.41 0.11
C VAL A 81 -2.66 -8.83 0.51
N ASN A 82 -2.25 -9.23 1.71
CA ASN A 82 -2.52 -10.54 2.29
C ASN A 82 -3.87 -10.59 3.00
N ASP A 83 -4.14 -9.61 3.85
CA ASP A 83 -5.33 -9.58 4.69
C ASP A 83 -5.62 -8.15 5.22
N VAL A 84 -6.86 -7.94 5.65
CA VAL A 84 -7.31 -6.78 6.41
C VAL A 84 -7.78 -7.24 7.78
N ALA A 85 -7.06 -6.85 8.82
CA ALA A 85 -7.48 -7.04 10.20
C ALA A 85 -8.32 -5.85 10.68
N LEU A 86 -9.21 -6.10 11.64
CA LEU A 86 -10.01 -5.09 12.30
C LEU A 86 -9.88 -5.24 13.81
N GLU A 87 -9.65 -4.12 14.48
CA GLU A 87 -9.55 -4.04 15.94
C GLU A 87 -10.42 -2.87 16.44
N LYS A 88 -11.02 -3.02 17.63
CA LYS A 88 -11.94 -2.03 18.19
C LYS A 88 -11.61 -1.70 19.64
N THR A 89 -11.83 -0.44 20.01
CA THR A 89 -11.91 0.02 21.41
C THR A 89 -13.31 0.58 21.68
N GLU A 90 -13.52 1.20 22.84
CA GLU A 90 -14.79 1.85 23.17
C GLU A 90 -15.14 3.02 22.24
N THR A 91 -14.12 3.67 21.64
CA THR A 91 -14.31 4.87 20.82
C THR A 91 -13.61 4.83 19.47
N GLN A 92 -12.81 3.81 19.17
CA GLN A 92 -12.00 3.76 17.96
C GLN A 92 -12.13 2.44 17.23
N CYS A 93 -12.17 2.53 15.90
CA CYS A 93 -12.12 1.39 14.99
C CYS A 93 -10.82 1.48 14.19
N LEU A 94 -9.97 0.46 14.27
CA LEU A 94 -8.71 0.39 13.55
C LEU A 94 -8.81 -0.72 12.50
N LEU A 95 -8.56 -0.38 11.24
CA LEU A 95 -8.44 -1.34 10.14
C LEU A 95 -6.98 -1.38 9.70
N THR A 96 -6.42 -2.57 9.59
CA THR A 96 -5.01 -2.79 9.30
C THR A 96 -4.85 -3.72 8.10
N VAL A 97 -4.35 -3.18 6.99
CA VAL A 97 -3.87 -3.97 5.86
C VAL A 97 -2.47 -4.48 6.15
N THR A 98 -2.24 -5.77 5.87
CA THR A 98 -0.90 -6.36 5.87
C THR A 98 -0.52 -6.79 4.44
N PHE A 99 0.64 -6.36 3.96
CA PHE A 99 1.17 -6.77 2.66
C PHE A 99 1.67 -8.22 2.69
N LYS A 100 1.69 -8.87 1.52
CA LYS A 100 2.17 -10.26 1.37
C LYS A 100 3.64 -10.39 1.75
N SER A 101 4.03 -11.63 2.09
CA SER A 101 5.41 -12.00 2.42
C SER A 101 6.26 -12.35 1.20
N GLY A 102 5.67 -12.41 0.00
CA GLY A 102 6.34 -12.71 -1.25
C GLY A 102 5.54 -12.25 -2.47
N GLY A 103 6.20 -12.07 -3.61
CA GLY A 103 5.59 -11.50 -4.82
C GLY A 103 5.33 -9.98 -4.73
N VAL A 104 5.85 -9.33 -3.69
CA VAL A 104 5.84 -7.89 -3.47
C VAL A 104 7.27 -7.36 -3.49
N ASN A 105 7.43 -6.06 -3.66
CA ASN A 105 8.73 -5.41 -3.59
C ASN A 105 9.31 -5.53 -2.18
N ASP A 106 10.60 -5.84 -2.07
CA ASP A 106 11.31 -6.06 -0.80
C ASP A 106 11.12 -4.92 0.22
N LYS A 107 10.88 -3.69 -0.26
CA LYS A 107 10.67 -2.52 0.59
C LYS A 107 9.29 -2.47 1.28
N ILE A 108 8.33 -3.26 0.83
CA ILE A 108 6.97 -3.32 1.38
C ILE A 108 6.59 -4.70 1.94
N THR A 109 7.48 -5.69 1.83
CA THR A 109 7.23 -7.05 2.31
C THR A 109 6.93 -7.05 3.81
N ASN A 110 5.81 -7.67 4.19
CA ASN A 110 5.31 -7.73 5.57
C ASN A 110 5.02 -6.37 6.25
N LYS A 111 4.99 -5.28 5.48
CA LYS A 111 4.62 -3.96 5.98
C LYS A 111 3.10 -3.85 6.16
N LYS A 112 2.67 -2.83 6.89
CA LYS A 112 1.30 -2.55 7.27
C LYS A 112 0.91 -1.10 7.00
N ILE A 113 -0.34 -0.93 6.62
CA ILE A 113 -1.02 0.37 6.59
C ILE A 113 -2.26 0.21 7.46
N ASN A 114 -2.53 1.19 8.32
CA ASN A 114 -3.75 1.20 9.09
C ASN A 114 -4.49 2.53 9.00
N ILE A 115 -5.81 2.45 9.11
CA ILE A 115 -6.69 3.61 9.24
C ILE A 115 -7.47 3.49 10.54
N ARG A 116 -7.58 4.60 11.25
CA ARG A 116 -8.33 4.69 12.51
C ARG A 116 -9.50 5.65 12.32
N TYR A 117 -10.67 5.20 12.73
CA TYR A 117 -11.86 6.04 12.84
C TYR A 117 -12.22 6.23 14.31
N THR A 118 -12.38 7.48 14.74
CA THR A 118 -12.82 7.79 16.11
C THR A 118 -14.30 8.18 16.12
N VAL A 119 -15.13 7.39 16.80
CA VAL A 119 -16.55 7.71 16.98
C VAL A 119 -16.70 8.93 17.89
N GLY A 120 -17.69 9.77 17.60
CA GLY A 120 -17.93 11.04 18.31
C GLY A 120 -17.26 12.25 17.65
N THR A 121 -16.02 12.12 17.16
CA THR A 121 -15.35 13.18 16.39
C THR A 121 -15.46 13.00 14.88
N GLY A 122 -15.65 11.76 14.41
CA GLY A 122 -15.73 11.44 12.98
C GLY A 122 -14.40 11.56 12.25
N VAL A 123 -13.29 11.64 12.99
CA VAL A 123 -11.95 11.85 12.42
C VAL A 123 -11.38 10.53 11.91
N TRP A 124 -10.80 10.60 10.71
CA TRP A 124 -10.01 9.53 10.11
C TRP A 124 -8.53 9.86 10.20
N GLU A 125 -7.75 8.93 10.74
CA GLU A 125 -6.31 8.98 10.76
C GLU A 125 -5.75 7.82 9.95
N CYS A 126 -4.58 8.01 9.33
CA CYS A 126 -3.89 6.96 8.58
C CYS A 126 -2.44 6.87 9.03
N GLY A 127 -1.98 5.66 9.30
CA GLY A 127 -0.59 5.38 9.65
C GLY A 127 -0.02 4.20 8.88
N THR A 128 1.30 4.14 8.79
CA THR A 128 2.00 3.06 8.12
C THR A 128 3.44 2.89 8.61
N ASP A 129 3.96 1.67 8.52
CA ASP A 129 5.37 1.31 8.77
C ASP A 129 6.20 1.22 7.46
N VAL A 130 5.60 1.57 6.33
CA VAL A 130 6.26 1.72 5.03
C VAL A 130 7.19 2.94 5.08
N ASP A 131 8.33 2.85 4.40
CA ASP A 131 9.31 3.94 4.33
C ASP A 131 8.68 5.22 3.77
N LYS A 132 9.06 6.37 4.34
CA LYS A 132 8.46 7.69 4.04
C LYS A 132 8.42 8.03 2.55
N GLU A 133 9.43 7.61 1.79
CA GLU A 133 9.52 7.84 0.34
C GLU A 133 8.46 7.08 -0.47
N LEU A 134 7.95 5.99 0.08
CA LEU A 134 7.00 5.07 -0.55
C LEU A 134 5.56 5.30 -0.08
N ARG A 135 5.35 6.12 0.95
CA ARG A 135 4.04 6.44 1.51
C ARG A 135 3.16 7.18 0.50
N THR A 136 1.85 6.92 0.55
CA THR A 136 0.85 7.69 -0.20
C THR A 136 0.67 9.07 0.42
N ALA A 137 0.32 10.08 -0.39
CA ALA A 137 0.15 11.45 0.11
C ALA A 137 -0.93 11.54 1.21
N SER A 138 -1.93 10.66 1.16
CA SER A 138 -3.03 10.53 2.11
C SER A 138 -2.66 9.81 3.42
N CYS A 139 -1.49 9.18 3.51
CA CYS A 139 -1.06 8.38 4.66
C CYS A 139 0.40 8.63 5.02
N GLN A 140 0.67 9.77 5.67
CA GLN A 140 2.02 10.17 6.06
C GLN A 140 2.36 9.85 7.52
N GLY A 141 1.35 9.50 8.33
CA GLY A 141 1.55 9.14 9.74
C GLY A 141 2.34 7.86 9.92
N ASP A 142 2.96 7.72 11.08
CA ASP A 142 3.54 6.44 11.50
C ASP A 142 2.43 5.47 11.91
N LEU A 143 2.75 4.17 11.94
CA LEU A 143 1.79 3.11 12.22
C LEU A 143 1.01 3.41 13.52
N LEU A 144 -0.31 3.43 13.43
CA LEU A 144 -1.18 3.76 14.56
C LEU A 144 -1.27 2.56 15.52
N SER A 145 -1.36 2.84 16.82
CA SER A 145 -1.81 1.87 17.81
C SER A 145 -3.24 2.18 18.26
N LEU A 146 -3.90 1.19 18.85
CA LEU A 146 -5.08 1.44 19.69
C LEU A 146 -4.69 2.06 21.03
#